data_AF-A0A6J4UX10-F1
#
_entry.id   AF-A0A6J4UX10-F1
#
_cell.length_a   1.000
_cell.length_b   1.000
_cell.length_c   1.000
_cell.angle_alpha   90.00
_cell.angle_beta   90.00
_cell.angle_gamma   90.00
#
_symmetry.space_group_name_H-M   'P 1'
#
loop_
_entity.id
_entity.type
_entity.pdbx_description
1 polymer ?
#
loop_
_entity_poly.entity_id
_entity_poly.type
_entity_poly.pdbx_seq_one_letter_code
_entity_poly.pdbx_strand_id
1 'polypeptide(L)'
;MTEIVLFHHAQGLTAGMLAFGDRLRRAGHVVHTPDLFDGRTFDTVEEGVSHARDIGFGEVLERGIRAVEGLPAELVYAGFSLGVMPAQRLAQTRAGARGALLFHACLPVSEFGDAWPTGVPVQIHGMAADPFFADEGDLDAARALVAETNDAELFLYPGEQHLFADSSLPSYDPDAATLLTERVLAFLDDVRERDEDGRPGPPAAGDEIATLLGFLDYQRATLDWKTRGLDEAGLQATVGVSSITLGGLLKHLAFVEDMWFSRRLRGRDAGPSWVTGEWDTDSHLSWNPTADETYEDLHALWREAVSHSRAMVSEALAEGGMDVLARTSRQNGRSPTLREVLVHMIEEYARHNGHADLIRESVDGQTGE
;
A
#
# COMPACT_ATOMS: atom_id res chain seq x y z
N MET A 1 7.14 -17.08 -7.19
CA MET A 1 8.21 -17.17 -6.19
C MET A 1 8.75 -15.76 -6.01
N THR A 2 8.83 -15.29 -4.77
CA THR A 2 9.34 -13.95 -4.42
C THR A 2 10.64 -14.16 -3.64
N GLU A 3 11.67 -13.34 -3.89
CA GLU A 3 12.94 -13.42 -3.19
C GLU A 3 13.06 -12.27 -2.18
N ILE A 4 13.40 -12.60 -0.93
CA ILE A 4 13.23 -11.73 0.23
C ILE A 4 14.52 -11.69 1.03
N VAL A 5 14.90 -10.50 1.51
CA VAL A 5 15.95 -10.35 2.54
C VAL A 5 15.27 -9.96 3.84
N LEU A 6 15.47 -10.76 4.88
CA LEU A 6 14.85 -10.60 6.18
C LEU A 6 15.89 -10.24 7.24
N PHE A 7 15.92 -8.96 7.62
CA PHE A 7 16.78 -8.43 8.66
C PHE A 7 16.17 -8.61 10.05
N HIS A 8 16.97 -9.11 10.98
CA HIS A 8 16.55 -9.40 12.34
C HIS A 8 16.42 -8.15 13.22
N HIS A 9 15.70 -8.27 14.33
CA HIS A 9 15.55 -7.22 15.34
C HIS A 9 16.76 -7.07 16.25
N ALA A 10 16.65 -6.14 17.21
CA ALA A 10 17.71 -5.79 18.15
C ALA A 10 18.28 -6.96 18.97
N GLN A 11 17.55 -8.07 19.13
CA GLN A 11 18.07 -9.23 19.87
C GLN A 11 18.90 -10.20 19.00
N GLY A 12 19.23 -9.82 17.76
CA GLY A 12 20.05 -10.64 16.86
C GLY A 12 19.23 -11.62 16.02
N LEU A 13 19.91 -12.49 15.27
CA LEU A 13 19.28 -13.53 14.46
C LEU A 13 18.85 -14.71 15.34
N THR A 14 17.71 -14.55 16.02
CA THR A 14 17.16 -15.54 16.97
C THR A 14 16.61 -16.79 16.26
N ALA A 15 16.30 -17.82 17.07
CA ALA A 15 15.64 -19.02 16.58
C ALA A 15 14.24 -18.73 16.02
N GLY A 16 13.48 -17.79 16.59
CA GLY A 16 12.16 -17.44 16.05
C GLY A 16 12.24 -16.62 14.77
N MET A 17 13.26 -15.77 14.59
CA MET A 17 13.54 -15.13 13.29
C MET A 17 13.82 -16.15 12.19
N LEU A 18 14.65 -17.16 12.48
CA LEU A 18 14.89 -18.27 11.56
C LEU A 18 13.60 -19.07 11.28
N ALA A 19 12.80 -19.34 12.31
CA ALA A 19 11.52 -20.04 12.17
C ALA A 19 10.50 -19.24 11.33
N PHE A 20 10.48 -17.92 11.44
CA PHE A 20 9.68 -17.04 10.59
C PHE A 20 10.14 -17.12 9.13
N GLY A 21 11.44 -17.01 8.88
CA GLY A 21 12.01 -17.21 7.54
C GLY A 21 11.67 -18.58 6.95
N ASP A 22 11.71 -19.65 7.75
CA ASP A 22 11.35 -21.00 7.32
C ASP A 22 9.86 -21.18 7.01
N ARG A 23 8.97 -20.41 7.63
CA ARG A 23 7.55 -20.38 7.24
C ARG A 23 7.39 -19.84 5.82
N LEU A 24 8.07 -18.74 5.51
CA LEU A 24 8.05 -18.14 4.17
C LEU A 24 8.71 -19.06 3.12
N ARG A 25 9.82 -19.72 3.47
CA ARG A 25 10.45 -20.73 2.59
C ARG A 25 9.51 -21.89 2.28
N ARG A 26 8.76 -22.38 3.28
CA ARG A 26 7.75 -23.45 3.08
C ARG A 26 6.57 -23.03 2.20
N ALA A 27 6.27 -21.73 2.14
CA ALA A 27 5.28 -21.18 1.20
C ALA A 27 5.84 -21.02 -0.23
N GLY A 28 7.10 -21.35 -0.48
CA GLY A 28 7.71 -21.36 -1.81
C GLY A 28 8.45 -20.06 -2.19
N HIS A 29 8.80 -19.22 -1.21
CA HIS A 29 9.64 -18.05 -1.40
C HIS A 29 11.11 -18.36 -1.13
N VAL A 30 12.01 -17.53 -1.70
CA VAL A 30 13.44 -17.58 -1.36
C VAL A 30 13.69 -16.52 -0.28
N VAL A 31 14.32 -16.91 0.83
CA VAL A 31 14.53 -16.02 1.98
C VAL A 31 15.99 -16.03 2.39
N HIS A 32 16.58 -14.85 2.46
CA HIS A 32 17.91 -14.58 2.99
C HIS A 32 17.77 -13.98 4.38
N THR A 33 18.50 -14.52 5.35
CA THR A 33 18.48 -14.04 6.75
C THR A 33 19.88 -13.63 7.17
N PRO A 34 20.39 -12.48 6.70
CA PRO A 34 21.73 -12.02 7.06
C PRO A 34 21.81 -11.72 8.55
N ASP A 35 22.96 -12.04 9.13
CA ASP A 35 23.27 -11.77 10.52
C ASP A 35 24.07 -10.47 10.61
N LEU A 36 23.46 -9.42 11.16
CA LEU A 36 24.07 -8.10 11.29
C LEU A 36 24.92 -7.98 12.55
N PHE A 37 24.85 -8.93 13.49
CA PHE A 37 25.56 -8.91 14.77
C PHE A 37 26.62 -10.01 14.92
N ASP A 38 27.06 -10.59 13.80
CA ASP A 38 28.16 -11.57 13.75
C ASP A 38 27.95 -12.76 14.71
N GLY A 39 26.73 -13.31 14.76
CA GLY A 39 26.37 -14.47 15.58
C GLY A 39 25.91 -14.13 16.99
N ARG A 40 25.84 -12.85 17.36
CA ARG A 40 25.41 -12.43 18.70
C ARG A 40 23.90 -12.31 18.79
N THR A 41 23.36 -12.83 19.88
CA THR A 41 21.97 -12.62 20.31
C THR A 41 21.95 -12.04 21.72
N PHE A 42 20.87 -11.37 22.07
CA PHE A 42 20.70 -10.69 23.36
C PHE A 42 19.41 -11.12 24.04
N ASP A 43 19.39 -11.10 25.37
CA ASP A 43 18.22 -11.55 26.14
C ASP A 43 17.13 -10.47 26.19
N THR A 44 17.51 -9.19 26.01
CA THR A 44 16.58 -8.05 26.02
C THR A 44 16.79 -7.12 24.83
N VAL A 45 15.74 -6.34 24.50
CA VAL A 45 15.79 -5.35 23.43
C VAL A 45 16.83 -4.27 23.74
N GLU A 46 16.90 -3.84 25.01
CA GLU A 46 17.79 -2.79 25.48
C GLU A 46 19.27 -3.19 25.35
N GLU A 47 19.61 -4.43 25.68
CA GLU A 47 20.97 -4.97 25.49
C GLU A 47 21.36 -4.98 24.02
N GLY A 48 20.43 -5.42 23.17
CA GLY A 48 20.56 -5.42 21.73
C GLY A 48 20.76 -4.02 21.12
N VAL A 49 19.92 -3.07 21.52
CA VAL A 49 20.02 -1.66 21.11
C VAL A 49 21.32 -1.04 21.64
N SER A 50 21.75 -1.38 22.86
CA SER A 50 23.04 -0.93 23.38
C SER A 50 24.19 -1.44 22.52
N HIS A 51 24.16 -2.71 22.12
CA HIS A 51 25.17 -3.26 21.23
C HIS A 51 25.17 -2.57 19.86
N ALA A 52 24.00 -2.35 19.26
CA ALA A 52 23.86 -1.62 18.01
C ALA A 52 24.39 -0.18 18.11
N ARG A 53 24.20 0.48 19.26
CA ARG A 53 24.76 1.80 19.55
C ARG A 53 26.28 1.76 19.67
N ASP A 54 26.84 0.72 20.31
CA ASP A 54 28.29 0.57 20.49
C ASP A 54 29.02 0.35 19.17
N ILE A 55 28.45 -0.44 18.24
CA ILE A 55 29.01 -0.61 16.89
C ILE A 55 28.65 0.53 15.94
N GLY A 56 27.59 1.28 16.28
CA GLY A 56 27.05 2.41 15.52
C GLY A 56 25.89 1.99 14.61
N PHE A 57 24.77 2.72 14.68
CA PHE A 57 23.61 2.45 13.83
C PHE A 57 23.92 2.57 12.33
N GLY A 58 24.82 3.48 11.94
CA GLY A 58 25.32 3.57 10.56
C GLY A 58 26.05 2.31 10.12
N GLU A 59 26.78 1.64 11.02
CA GLU A 59 27.43 0.37 10.70
C GLU A 59 26.42 -0.77 10.57
N VAL A 60 25.36 -0.81 11.40
CA VAL A 60 24.24 -1.77 11.23
C VAL A 60 23.59 -1.62 9.86
N LEU A 61 23.33 -0.37 9.45
CA LEU A 61 22.79 -0.04 8.14
C LEU A 61 23.72 -0.52 7.01
N GLU A 62 25.00 -0.17 7.08
CA GLU A 62 26.01 -0.56 6.08
C GLU A 62 26.22 -2.08 6.01
N ARG A 63 26.14 -2.80 7.13
CA ARG A 63 26.14 -4.28 7.14
C ARG A 63 24.95 -4.84 6.37
N GLY A 64 23.77 -4.25 6.53
CA GLY A 64 22.58 -4.65 5.78
C GLY A 64 22.71 -4.39 4.27
N ILE A 65 23.30 -3.27 3.86
CA ILE A 65 23.59 -2.96 2.45
C ILE A 65 24.58 -3.98 1.88
N ARG A 66 25.69 -4.24 2.57
CA ARG A 66 26.70 -5.24 2.13
C ARG A 66 26.12 -6.64 1.99
N ALA A 67 25.19 -7.02 2.87
CA ALA A 67 24.56 -8.34 2.85
C ALA A 67 23.78 -8.64 1.55
N VAL A 68 23.41 -7.61 0.78
CA VAL A 68 22.58 -7.76 -0.42
C VAL A 68 23.31 -7.48 -1.73
N GLU A 69 24.59 -7.10 -1.70
CA GLU A 69 25.40 -6.76 -2.88
C GLU A 69 25.51 -7.91 -3.89
N GLY A 70 25.54 -9.16 -3.41
CA GLY A 70 25.62 -10.36 -4.24
C GLY A 70 24.27 -10.93 -4.69
N LEU A 71 23.15 -10.31 -4.26
CA LEU A 71 21.80 -10.78 -4.54
C LEU A 71 21.19 -10.05 -5.75
N PRO A 72 20.15 -10.61 -6.39
CA PRO A 72 19.41 -9.93 -7.46
C PRO A 72 18.91 -8.53 -7.05
N ALA A 73 18.64 -7.68 -8.03
CA ALA A 73 18.07 -6.35 -7.75
C ALA A 73 16.60 -6.45 -7.29
N GLU A 74 15.86 -7.38 -7.88
CA GLU A 74 14.43 -7.62 -7.65
C GLU A 74 14.19 -8.41 -6.36
N LEU A 75 14.15 -7.70 -5.24
CA LEU A 75 13.98 -8.26 -3.91
C LEU A 75 12.90 -7.52 -3.13
N VAL A 76 12.23 -8.25 -2.23
CA VAL A 76 11.48 -7.66 -1.12
C VAL A 76 12.41 -7.50 0.08
N TYR A 77 12.41 -6.32 0.70
CA TYR A 77 13.22 -6.04 1.88
C TYR A 77 12.35 -6.03 3.14
N ALA A 78 12.62 -6.96 4.04
CA ALA A 78 11.87 -7.15 5.27
C ALA A 78 12.76 -6.88 6.48
N GLY A 79 12.24 -6.18 7.48
CA GLY A 79 13.01 -5.84 8.68
C GLY A 79 12.15 -5.83 9.93
N PHE A 80 12.66 -6.41 11.02
CA PHE A 80 12.04 -6.34 12.34
C PHE A 80 12.76 -5.32 13.21
N SER A 81 12.06 -4.38 13.84
CA SER A 81 12.64 -3.38 14.76
C SER A 81 13.87 -2.71 14.13
N LEU A 82 15.06 -2.78 14.73
CA LEU A 82 16.32 -2.26 14.14
C LEU A 82 16.61 -2.75 12.71
N GLY A 83 16.15 -3.95 12.34
CA GLY A 83 16.27 -4.49 10.98
C GLY A 83 15.48 -3.69 9.94
N VAL A 84 14.53 -2.84 10.34
CA VAL A 84 13.82 -1.90 9.46
C VAL A 84 14.76 -0.88 8.85
N MET A 85 15.84 -0.47 9.55
CA MET A 85 16.79 0.51 9.03
C MET A 85 17.37 0.11 7.66
N PRO A 86 18.06 -1.05 7.51
CA PRO A 86 18.52 -1.50 6.20
C PRO A 86 17.38 -1.89 5.26
N ALA A 87 16.28 -2.46 5.76
CA ALA A 87 15.16 -2.86 4.91
C ALA A 87 14.56 -1.66 4.16
N GLN A 88 14.21 -0.61 4.91
CA GLN A 88 13.58 0.59 4.38
C GLN A 88 14.55 1.40 3.52
N ARG A 89 15.83 1.52 3.93
CA ARG A 89 16.88 2.14 3.10
C ARG A 89 16.99 1.47 1.73
N LEU A 90 17.04 0.13 1.69
CA LEU A 90 17.17 -0.63 0.46
C LEU A 90 15.91 -0.53 -0.39
N ALA A 91 14.72 -0.64 0.22
CA ALA A 91 13.46 -0.48 -0.50
C ALA A 91 13.33 0.91 -1.15
N GLN A 92 13.76 1.97 -0.45
CA GLN A 92 13.66 3.34 -0.96
C GLN A 92 14.67 3.66 -2.06
N THR A 93 15.84 3.01 -2.08
CA THR A 93 16.98 3.53 -2.86
C THR A 93 17.66 2.54 -3.78
N ARG A 94 17.39 1.23 -3.62
CA ARG A 94 17.92 0.23 -4.55
C ARG A 94 16.97 0.06 -5.73
N ALA A 95 17.44 0.43 -6.91
CA ALA A 95 16.71 0.22 -8.16
C ALA A 95 16.30 -1.26 -8.30
N GLY A 96 15.03 -1.49 -8.67
CA GLY A 96 14.45 -2.82 -8.79
C GLY A 96 13.83 -3.40 -7.52
N ALA A 97 13.85 -2.68 -6.38
CA ALA A 97 13.14 -3.12 -5.19
C ALA A 97 11.68 -3.46 -5.51
N ARG A 98 11.22 -4.62 -5.05
CA ARG A 98 9.89 -5.17 -5.35
C ARG A 98 8.86 -4.93 -4.25
N GLY A 99 9.31 -4.56 -3.06
CA GLY A 99 8.45 -4.23 -1.93
C GLY A 99 9.20 -4.18 -0.60
N ALA A 100 8.49 -3.77 0.46
CA ALA A 100 9.01 -3.70 1.81
C ALA A 100 8.04 -4.28 2.85
N LEU A 101 8.59 -4.90 3.89
CA LEU A 101 7.85 -5.39 5.04
C LEU A 101 8.50 -4.85 6.31
N LEU A 102 7.86 -3.87 6.95
CA LEU A 102 8.40 -3.15 8.10
C LEU A 102 7.67 -3.61 9.36
N PHE A 103 8.35 -4.38 10.20
CA PHE A 103 7.77 -4.97 11.39
C PHE A 103 8.25 -4.25 12.64
N HIS A 104 7.31 -3.76 13.45
CA HIS A 104 7.50 -3.12 14.74
C HIS A 104 8.31 -1.82 14.71
N ALA A 105 8.58 -1.28 13.52
CA ALA A 105 9.26 -0.01 13.33
C ALA A 105 8.92 0.56 11.95
N CYS A 106 9.03 1.88 11.80
CA CYS A 106 8.93 2.58 10.53
C CYS A 106 9.66 3.92 10.65
N LEU A 107 10.60 4.20 9.76
CA LEU A 107 11.31 5.48 9.76
C LEU A 107 10.58 6.49 8.87
N PRO A 108 10.73 7.80 9.12
CA PRO A 108 10.28 8.81 8.18
C PRO A 108 10.90 8.57 6.79
N VAL A 109 10.12 8.70 5.72
CA VAL A 109 10.59 8.53 4.33
C VAL A 109 11.80 9.44 4.05
N SER A 110 11.77 10.66 4.61
CA SER A 110 12.83 11.68 4.55
C SER A 110 14.19 11.22 5.05
N GLU A 111 14.28 10.14 5.83
CA GLU A 111 15.56 9.57 6.28
C GLU A 111 16.40 9.04 5.11
N PHE A 112 15.75 8.54 4.05
CA PHE A 112 16.46 7.87 2.95
C PHE A 112 16.16 8.43 1.55
N GLY A 113 15.20 9.33 1.42
CA GLY A 113 14.87 9.99 0.17
C GLY A 113 13.76 11.02 0.34
N ASP A 114 13.44 11.76 -0.72
CA ASP A 114 12.43 12.83 -0.65
C ASP A 114 10.97 12.28 -0.74
N ALA A 115 10.80 11.07 -1.28
CA ALA A 115 9.51 10.40 -1.42
C ALA A 115 9.68 8.87 -1.44
N TRP A 116 8.61 8.14 -1.13
CA TRP A 116 8.56 6.69 -1.26
C TRP A 116 8.57 6.30 -2.76
N PRO A 117 9.33 5.27 -3.18
CA PRO A 117 9.38 4.90 -4.59
C PRO A 117 8.02 4.46 -5.13
N THR A 118 7.67 5.00 -6.29
CA THR A 118 6.41 4.67 -6.96
C THR A 118 6.37 3.20 -7.36
N GLY A 119 5.25 2.52 -7.09
CA GLY A 119 5.04 1.11 -7.45
C GLY A 119 5.79 0.11 -6.56
N VAL A 120 6.43 0.56 -5.47
CA VAL A 120 7.05 -0.32 -4.48
C VAL A 120 6.10 -0.50 -3.30
N PRO A 121 5.37 -1.62 -3.19
CA PRO A 121 4.43 -1.81 -2.10
C PRO A 121 5.11 -2.04 -0.75
N VAL A 122 4.45 -1.64 0.32
CA VAL A 122 4.95 -1.73 1.68
C VAL A 122 3.85 -2.07 2.68
N GLN A 123 4.11 -3.02 3.56
CA GLN A 123 3.28 -3.23 4.75
C GLN A 123 4.05 -2.86 6.00
N ILE A 124 3.38 -2.17 6.91
CA ILE A 124 3.87 -1.81 8.23
C ILE A 124 3.01 -2.54 9.27
N HIS A 125 3.66 -3.25 10.21
CA HIS A 125 2.97 -4.04 11.22
C HIS A 125 3.46 -3.68 12.62
N GLY A 126 2.55 -3.30 13.51
CA GLY A 126 2.91 -2.99 14.89
C GLY A 126 1.75 -3.23 15.84
N MET A 127 2.05 -3.43 17.12
CA MET A 127 1.00 -3.46 18.14
C MET A 127 0.58 -2.03 18.49
N ALA A 128 -0.71 -1.82 18.69
CA ALA A 128 -1.31 -0.49 18.81
C ALA A 128 -0.84 0.30 20.05
N ALA A 129 -0.41 -0.41 21.10
CA ALA A 129 0.11 0.18 22.33
C ALA A 129 1.57 -0.25 22.62
N ASP A 130 2.31 -0.71 21.61
CA ASP A 130 3.74 -1.01 21.75
C ASP A 130 4.52 0.29 21.99
N PRO A 131 5.18 0.51 23.14
CA PRO A 131 5.84 1.76 23.44
C PRO A 131 6.94 2.13 22.43
N PHE A 132 7.66 1.16 21.88
CA PHE A 132 8.71 1.41 20.90
C PHE A 132 8.16 1.87 19.55
N PHE A 133 6.94 1.44 19.20
CA PHE A 133 6.34 1.76 17.91
C PHE A 133 5.36 2.94 18.02
N ALA A 134 4.51 2.96 19.04
CA ALA A 134 3.46 3.94 19.23
C ALA A 134 3.97 5.26 19.81
N ASP A 135 4.96 5.22 20.70
CA ASP A 135 5.37 6.42 21.46
C ASP A 135 6.70 7.03 20.98
N GLU A 136 7.51 6.31 20.19
CA GLU A 136 8.81 6.80 19.69
C GLU A 136 8.76 7.44 18.29
N GLY A 137 7.56 7.65 17.73
CA GLY A 137 7.34 8.35 16.46
C GLY A 137 7.22 7.44 15.23
N ASP A 138 7.53 6.16 15.35
CA ASP A 138 7.42 5.18 14.26
C ASP A 138 5.99 5.03 13.74
N LEU A 139 4.99 5.02 14.63
CA LEU A 139 3.59 4.97 14.24
C LEU A 139 3.16 6.23 13.46
N ASP A 140 3.68 7.40 13.82
CA ASP A 140 3.41 8.64 13.09
C ASP A 140 4.07 8.60 11.70
N ALA A 141 5.31 8.11 11.61
CA ALA A 141 5.99 7.89 10.34
C ALA A 141 5.23 6.88 9.45
N ALA A 142 4.72 5.79 10.03
CA ALA A 142 3.91 4.80 9.31
C ALA A 142 2.60 5.40 8.78
N ARG A 143 1.92 6.22 9.59
CA ARG A 143 0.70 6.94 9.16
C ARG A 143 1.01 7.94 8.05
N ALA A 144 2.13 8.65 8.14
CA ALA A 144 2.58 9.56 7.09
C ALA A 144 2.86 8.81 5.78
N LEU A 145 3.55 7.67 5.83
CA LEU A 145 3.82 6.84 4.65
C LEU A 145 2.53 6.30 4.00
N VAL A 146 1.55 5.84 4.79
CA VAL A 146 0.23 5.43 4.27
C VAL A 146 -0.52 6.59 3.63
N ALA A 147 -0.39 7.80 4.17
CA ALA A 147 -0.93 8.99 3.52
C ALA A 147 -0.18 9.33 2.22
N GLU A 148 1.12 9.03 2.14
CA GLU A 148 2.01 9.37 1.04
C GLU A 148 1.94 8.41 -0.17
N THR A 149 1.65 7.10 0.00
CA THR A 149 1.51 6.15 -1.13
C THR A 149 0.32 5.16 -1.00
N ASN A 150 -0.34 4.84 -2.12
CA ASN A 150 -1.41 3.82 -2.17
C ASN A 150 -0.88 2.40 -2.02
N ASP A 151 0.41 2.22 -2.27
CA ASP A 151 1.04 0.92 -2.13
C ASP A 151 1.43 0.64 -0.67
N ALA A 152 1.05 1.49 0.29
CA ALA A 152 1.33 1.32 1.71
C ALA A 152 0.10 0.89 2.53
N GLU A 153 0.27 -0.13 3.36
CA GLU A 153 -0.74 -0.59 4.32
C GLU A 153 -0.18 -0.60 5.74
N LEU A 154 -0.94 -0.06 6.71
CA LEU A 154 -0.60 -0.12 8.13
C LEU A 154 -1.56 -1.06 8.87
N PHE A 155 -0.99 -2.07 9.51
CA PHE A 155 -1.71 -3.05 10.32
C PHE A 155 -1.37 -2.88 11.81
N LEU A 156 -2.38 -2.45 12.57
CA LEU A 156 -2.30 -2.36 14.03
C LEU A 156 -2.95 -3.58 14.69
N TYR A 157 -2.17 -4.26 15.52
CA TYR A 157 -2.61 -5.43 16.29
C TYR A 157 -2.94 -5.00 17.73
N PRO A 158 -4.00 -5.56 18.36
CA PRO A 158 -4.24 -5.33 19.78
C PRO A 158 -3.06 -5.86 20.62
N GLY A 159 -2.56 -5.06 21.56
CA GLY A 159 -1.45 -5.43 22.44
C GLY A 159 -0.46 -4.29 22.65
N GLU A 160 0.53 -4.55 23.49
CA GLU A 160 1.61 -3.62 23.89
C GLU A 160 3.01 -4.22 23.71
N GLN A 161 3.09 -5.44 23.18
CA GLN A 161 4.33 -6.20 23.08
C GLN A 161 5.16 -5.75 21.86
N HIS A 162 6.42 -5.40 22.09
CA HIS A 162 7.41 -5.30 21.03
C HIS A 162 7.90 -6.71 20.62
N LEU A 163 8.27 -6.89 19.35
CA LEU A 163 8.77 -8.16 18.80
C LEU A 163 7.80 -9.35 18.93
N PHE A 164 6.50 -9.09 18.94
CA PHE A 164 5.47 -10.11 19.19
C PHE A 164 5.47 -11.27 18.17
N ALA A 165 6.15 -11.13 17.04
CA ALA A 165 6.23 -12.14 15.98
C ALA A 165 7.35 -13.18 16.18
N ASP A 166 8.34 -12.91 17.04
CA ASP A 166 9.42 -13.84 17.31
C ASP A 166 8.97 -14.93 18.29
N SER A 167 8.74 -16.14 17.77
CA SER A 167 8.25 -17.29 18.54
C SER A 167 9.20 -17.81 19.62
N SER A 168 10.43 -17.32 19.67
CA SER A 168 11.41 -17.67 20.70
C SER A 168 11.40 -16.72 21.90
N LEU A 169 10.68 -15.59 21.82
CA LEU A 169 10.68 -14.56 22.87
C LEU A 169 9.46 -14.66 23.79
N PRO A 170 9.58 -14.19 25.06
CA PRO A 170 8.44 -14.06 25.96
C PRO A 170 7.34 -13.11 25.47
N SER A 171 7.69 -12.17 24.58
CA SER A 171 6.74 -11.22 23.99
C SER A 171 5.90 -11.82 22.86
N TYR A 172 6.15 -13.08 22.47
CA TYR A 172 5.44 -13.74 21.39
C TYR A 172 3.92 -13.78 21.62
N ASP A 173 3.18 -13.22 20.68
CA ASP A 173 1.73 -13.35 20.62
C ASP A 173 1.37 -14.26 19.43
N PRO A 174 0.90 -15.49 19.68
CA PRO A 174 0.67 -16.47 18.62
C PRO A 174 -0.45 -16.07 17.66
N ASP A 175 -1.48 -15.37 18.13
CA ASP A 175 -2.65 -15.00 17.33
C ASP A 175 -2.27 -13.83 16.42
N ALA A 176 -1.66 -12.78 16.98
CA ALA A 176 -1.17 -11.64 16.21
C ALA A 176 -0.08 -12.06 15.21
N ALA A 177 0.86 -12.92 15.62
CA ALA A 177 1.92 -13.41 14.74
C ALA A 177 1.37 -14.28 13.59
N THR A 178 0.31 -15.06 13.83
CA THR A 178 -0.35 -15.84 12.77
C THR A 178 -1.00 -14.91 11.75
N LEU A 179 -1.80 -13.95 12.20
CA LEU A 179 -2.44 -12.98 11.31
C LEU A 179 -1.41 -12.10 10.56
N LEU A 180 -0.30 -11.72 11.21
CA LEU A 180 0.83 -11.07 10.55
C LEU A 180 1.41 -11.94 9.45
N THR A 181 1.66 -13.23 9.73
CA THR A 181 2.21 -14.16 8.73
C THR A 181 1.27 -14.32 7.54
N GLU A 182 -0.04 -14.42 7.76
CA GLU A 182 -1.05 -14.50 6.69
C GLU A 182 -1.02 -13.28 5.76
N ARG A 183 -0.95 -12.07 6.34
CA ARG A 183 -0.85 -10.82 5.56
C ARG A 183 0.45 -10.73 4.77
N VAL A 184 1.57 -11.12 5.39
CA VAL A 184 2.88 -11.17 4.73
C VAL A 184 2.87 -12.12 3.53
N LEU A 185 2.27 -13.31 3.68
CA LEU A 185 2.18 -14.26 2.56
C LEU A 185 1.30 -13.71 1.43
N ALA A 186 0.17 -13.09 1.75
CA ALA A 186 -0.67 -12.42 0.75
C ALA A 186 0.06 -11.30 0.02
N PHE A 187 0.83 -10.47 0.75
CA PHE A 187 1.67 -9.43 0.18
C PHE A 187 2.72 -9.98 -0.78
N LEU A 188 3.42 -11.04 -0.37
CA LEU A 188 4.48 -11.64 -1.19
C LEU A 188 3.91 -12.28 -2.47
N ASP A 189 2.70 -12.81 -2.42
CA ASP A 189 1.98 -13.30 -3.60
C ASP A 189 1.52 -12.15 -4.52
N ASP A 190 1.04 -11.03 -3.98
CA ASP A 190 0.71 -9.82 -4.78
C ASP A 190 1.95 -9.28 -5.50
N VAL A 191 3.07 -9.10 -4.78
CA VAL A 191 4.33 -8.61 -5.36
C VAL A 191 4.81 -9.50 -6.51
N ARG A 192 4.58 -10.81 -6.43
CA ARG A 192 4.90 -11.77 -7.49
C ARG A 192 4.02 -11.56 -8.72
N GLU A 193 2.77 -11.17 -8.53
CA GLU A 193 1.74 -11.08 -9.57
C GLU A 193 1.65 -9.68 -10.20
N ARG A 194 2.38 -8.70 -9.68
CA ARG A 194 2.52 -7.37 -10.30
C ARG A 194 3.19 -7.43 -11.66
N ASP A 195 2.64 -6.66 -12.60
CA ASP A 195 3.16 -6.53 -13.96
C ASP A 195 4.38 -5.61 -14.05
N GLU A 196 4.88 -5.41 -15.28
CA GLU A 196 6.07 -4.61 -15.58
C GLU A 196 5.90 -3.12 -15.20
N ASP A 197 4.66 -2.64 -15.15
CA ASP A 197 4.31 -1.26 -14.80
C ASP A 197 4.05 -1.06 -13.31
N GLY A 198 4.11 -2.15 -12.53
CA GLY A 198 3.92 -2.19 -11.08
C GLY A 198 2.45 -2.32 -10.65
N ARG A 199 1.54 -2.63 -11.59
CA ARG A 199 0.10 -2.77 -11.29
C ARG A 199 -0.17 -4.16 -10.69
N PRO A 200 -0.99 -4.26 -9.63
CA PRO A 200 -1.39 -5.54 -9.06
C PRO A 200 -2.28 -6.28 -10.06
N GLY A 201 -1.91 -7.52 -10.39
CA GLY A 201 -2.75 -8.38 -11.21
C GLY A 201 -3.98 -8.88 -10.43
N PRO A 202 -5.16 -9.00 -11.05
CA PRO A 202 -6.27 -9.68 -10.40
C PRO A 202 -5.89 -11.15 -10.12
N PRO A 203 -6.29 -11.73 -8.96
CA PRO A 203 -5.86 -13.07 -8.58
C PRO A 203 -6.38 -14.11 -9.57
N ALA A 204 -5.48 -14.94 -10.12
CA ALA A 204 -5.81 -15.90 -11.17
C ALA A 204 -6.85 -16.97 -10.75
N ALA A 205 -6.95 -17.26 -9.45
CA ALA A 205 -7.89 -18.22 -8.87
C ALA A 205 -8.55 -17.69 -7.58
N GLY A 206 -8.87 -16.38 -7.55
CA GLY A 206 -9.58 -15.77 -6.43
C GLY A 206 -11.03 -16.24 -6.32
N ASP A 207 -11.60 -16.16 -5.12
CA ASP A 207 -13.06 -16.25 -4.96
C ASP A 207 -13.76 -15.01 -5.55
N GLU A 208 -15.09 -14.93 -5.44
CA GLU A 208 -15.85 -13.81 -6.00
C GLU A 208 -15.37 -12.44 -5.47
N ILE A 209 -15.10 -12.35 -4.16
CA ILE A 209 -14.70 -11.10 -3.51
C ILE A 209 -13.28 -10.74 -3.97
N ALA A 210 -12.34 -11.67 -3.85
CA ALA A 210 -10.95 -11.45 -4.22
C ALA A 210 -10.83 -11.06 -5.70
N THR A 211 -11.62 -11.69 -6.58
CA THR A 211 -11.64 -11.38 -8.02
C THR A 211 -12.12 -9.95 -8.27
N LEU A 212 -13.27 -9.54 -7.74
CA LEU A 212 -13.82 -8.21 -7.99
C LEU A 212 -12.94 -7.09 -7.40
N LEU A 213 -12.42 -7.28 -6.19
CA LEU A 213 -11.53 -6.31 -5.59
C LEU A 213 -10.19 -6.24 -6.34
N GLY A 214 -9.62 -7.37 -6.73
CA GLY A 214 -8.39 -7.41 -7.53
C GLY A 214 -8.53 -6.71 -8.88
N PHE A 215 -9.64 -6.92 -9.59
CA PHE A 215 -9.89 -6.20 -10.85
C PHE A 215 -10.10 -4.69 -10.63
N LEU A 216 -10.80 -4.28 -9.57
CA LEU A 216 -10.96 -2.86 -9.27
C LEU A 216 -9.62 -2.20 -8.93
N ASP A 217 -8.75 -2.90 -8.19
CA ASP A 217 -7.44 -2.39 -7.82
C ASP A 217 -6.47 -2.34 -9.01
N TYR A 218 -6.52 -3.33 -9.91
CA TYR A 218 -5.81 -3.27 -11.19
C TYR A 218 -6.21 -2.03 -12.01
N GLN A 219 -7.51 -1.73 -12.06
CA GLN A 219 -8.02 -0.58 -12.80
C GLN A 219 -7.63 0.75 -12.15
N ARG A 220 -7.62 0.84 -10.81
CA ARG A 220 -7.10 2.00 -10.06
C ARG A 220 -5.62 2.21 -10.31
N ALA A 221 -4.83 1.15 -10.26
CA ALA A 221 -3.39 1.21 -10.52
C ALA A 221 -3.08 1.58 -11.98
N THR A 222 -3.96 1.22 -12.93
CA THR A 222 -3.84 1.66 -14.33
C THR A 222 -4.03 3.17 -14.46
N LEU A 223 -5.00 3.77 -13.76
CA LEU A 223 -5.15 5.23 -13.75
C LEU A 223 -3.92 5.92 -13.15
N ASP A 224 -3.42 5.43 -12.02
CA ASP A 224 -2.19 5.92 -11.39
C ASP A 224 -1.00 5.86 -12.36
N TRP A 225 -0.80 4.71 -13.01
CA TRP A 225 0.24 4.52 -14.01
C TRP A 225 0.14 5.52 -15.16
N LYS A 226 -1.07 5.78 -15.68
CA LYS A 226 -1.26 6.72 -16.79
C LYS A 226 -1.09 8.17 -16.40
N THR A 227 -1.23 8.52 -15.12
CA THR A 227 -1.19 9.90 -14.66
C THR A 227 0.13 10.28 -14.00
N ARG A 228 0.89 9.32 -13.47
CA ARG A 228 2.16 9.56 -12.78
C ARG A 228 3.25 10.14 -13.67
N GLY A 229 4.10 10.99 -13.08
CA GLY A 229 5.31 11.52 -13.71
C GLY A 229 5.04 12.53 -14.84
N LEU A 230 3.84 13.11 -14.91
CA LEU A 230 3.51 14.17 -15.84
C LEU A 230 3.61 15.53 -15.17
N ASP A 231 3.94 16.54 -15.98
CA ASP A 231 3.77 17.93 -15.58
C ASP A 231 2.32 18.41 -15.83
N GLU A 232 2.04 19.65 -15.45
CA GLU A 232 0.72 20.27 -15.62
C GLU A 232 0.26 20.25 -17.09
N ALA A 233 1.17 20.48 -18.04
CA ALA A 233 0.85 20.45 -19.46
C ALA A 233 0.43 19.05 -19.93
N GLY A 234 1.13 18.01 -19.47
CA GLY A 234 0.77 16.61 -19.72
C GLY A 234 -0.60 16.24 -19.15
N LEU A 235 -0.93 16.73 -17.94
CA LEU A 235 -2.22 16.45 -17.31
C LEU A 235 -3.40 17.16 -17.99
N GLN A 236 -3.15 18.32 -18.61
CA GLN A 236 -4.15 19.10 -19.34
C GLN A 236 -4.24 18.73 -20.84
N ALA A 237 -3.43 17.78 -21.30
CA ALA A 237 -3.45 17.34 -22.68
C ALA A 237 -4.81 16.74 -23.06
N THR A 238 -5.21 16.96 -24.31
CA THR A 238 -6.43 16.42 -24.91
C THR A 238 -6.13 15.73 -26.24
N VAL A 239 -7.00 14.81 -26.64
CA VAL A 239 -6.88 14.08 -27.91
C VAL A 239 -8.05 14.40 -28.83
N GLY A 240 -7.74 14.88 -30.03
CA GLY A 240 -8.72 15.18 -31.06
C GLY A 240 -9.67 16.31 -30.65
N VAL A 241 -10.98 16.03 -30.68
CA VAL A 241 -12.03 16.99 -30.29
C VAL A 241 -12.50 16.80 -28.85
N SER A 242 -11.96 15.80 -28.14
CA SER A 242 -12.36 15.51 -26.76
C SER A 242 -11.89 16.62 -25.82
N SER A 243 -12.72 16.96 -24.83
CA SER A 243 -12.35 17.85 -23.74
C SER A 243 -11.85 17.10 -22.49
N ILE A 244 -11.74 15.77 -22.55
CA ILE A 244 -11.25 14.95 -21.44
C ILE A 244 -9.74 15.14 -21.31
N THR A 245 -9.30 15.35 -20.07
CA THR A 245 -7.89 15.47 -19.67
C THR A 245 -7.56 14.42 -18.59
N LEU A 246 -6.28 14.10 -18.40
CA LEU A 246 -5.85 13.18 -17.35
C LEU A 246 -6.13 13.74 -15.95
N GLY A 247 -5.92 15.05 -15.74
CA GLY A 247 -6.30 15.72 -14.49
C GLY A 247 -7.81 15.67 -14.24
N GLY A 248 -8.62 15.85 -15.28
CA GLY A 248 -10.07 15.71 -15.20
C GLY A 248 -10.52 14.29 -14.86
N LEU A 249 -9.82 13.27 -15.37
CA LEU A 249 -10.09 11.88 -15.03
C LEU A 249 -9.79 11.54 -13.57
N LEU A 250 -8.68 12.03 -13.00
CA LEU A 250 -8.37 11.87 -11.58
C LEU A 250 -9.49 12.46 -10.72
N LYS A 251 -9.89 13.71 -10.99
CA LYS A 251 -10.96 14.39 -10.25
C LYS A 251 -12.30 13.67 -10.39
N HIS A 252 -12.62 13.23 -11.61
CA HIS A 252 -13.86 12.54 -11.89
C HIS A 252 -13.93 11.20 -11.15
N LEU A 253 -12.89 10.38 -11.23
CA LEU A 253 -12.87 9.07 -10.59
C LEU A 253 -12.82 9.20 -9.06
N ALA A 254 -12.16 10.23 -8.52
CA ALA A 254 -12.23 10.57 -7.10
C ALA A 254 -13.69 10.84 -6.65
N PHE A 255 -14.42 11.62 -7.43
CA PHE A 255 -15.83 11.93 -7.16
C PHE A 255 -16.71 10.67 -7.25
N VAL A 256 -16.51 9.86 -8.30
CA VAL A 256 -17.29 8.64 -8.55
C VAL A 256 -17.10 7.61 -7.42
N GLU A 257 -15.88 7.43 -6.93
CA GLU A 257 -15.55 6.61 -5.76
C GLU A 257 -16.39 7.03 -4.54
N ASP A 258 -16.30 8.30 -4.14
CA ASP A 258 -16.97 8.77 -2.93
C ASP A 258 -18.51 8.80 -3.08
N MET A 259 -19.01 9.15 -4.26
CA MET A 259 -20.44 9.15 -4.57
C MET A 259 -21.04 7.73 -4.49
N TRP A 260 -20.36 6.72 -5.03
CA TRP A 260 -20.88 5.35 -5.01
C TRP A 260 -20.71 4.68 -3.65
N PHE A 261 -19.54 4.78 -3.02
CA PHE A 261 -19.27 4.06 -1.77
C PHE A 261 -19.75 4.79 -0.52
N SER A 262 -19.47 6.09 -0.38
CA SER A 262 -19.89 6.85 0.80
C SER A 262 -21.38 7.19 0.72
N ARG A 263 -21.81 7.85 -0.36
CA ARG A 263 -23.20 8.31 -0.49
C ARG A 263 -24.18 7.20 -0.81
N ARG A 264 -24.01 6.48 -1.93
CA ARG A 264 -25.01 5.51 -2.36
C ARG A 264 -25.01 4.24 -1.52
N LEU A 265 -23.85 3.60 -1.36
CA LEU A 265 -23.74 2.33 -0.65
C LEU A 265 -24.04 2.52 0.85
N ARG A 266 -23.47 3.55 1.50
CA ARG A 266 -23.55 3.72 2.97
C ARG A 266 -24.48 4.83 3.44
N GLY A 267 -25.00 5.69 2.56
CA GLY A 267 -25.87 6.80 2.94
C GLY A 267 -25.18 7.86 3.78
N ARG A 268 -23.85 7.95 3.68
CA ARG A 268 -23.03 8.95 4.39
C ARG A 268 -22.87 10.19 3.50
N ASP A 269 -22.68 11.34 4.11
CA ASP A 269 -22.25 12.51 3.36
C ASP A 269 -20.90 12.24 2.71
N ALA A 270 -20.66 12.88 1.56
CA ALA A 270 -19.33 12.81 0.95
C ALA A 270 -18.28 13.39 1.89
N GLY A 271 -17.04 12.94 1.72
CA GLY A 271 -15.89 13.48 2.45
C GLY A 271 -15.78 15.01 2.33
N PRO A 272 -15.09 15.68 3.27
CA PRO A 272 -15.01 17.15 3.34
C PRO A 272 -14.63 17.82 2.02
N SER A 273 -13.79 17.15 1.23
CA SER A 273 -13.29 17.54 -0.09
C SER A 273 -14.40 17.76 -1.14
N TRP A 274 -15.62 17.25 -0.90
CA TRP A 274 -16.77 17.38 -1.80
C TRP A 274 -17.95 18.18 -1.22
N VAL A 275 -17.84 18.61 0.05
CA VAL A 275 -18.95 19.25 0.80
C VAL A 275 -19.10 20.73 0.41
N THR A 276 -18.09 21.34 -0.22
CA THR A 276 -18.10 22.76 -0.61
C THR A 276 -18.47 22.93 -2.09
N GLY A 277 -19.78 22.95 -2.42
CA GLY A 277 -20.24 23.47 -3.72
C GLY A 277 -21.52 22.85 -4.29
N GLU A 278 -21.98 23.41 -5.42
CA GLU A 278 -23.20 23.09 -6.20
C GLU A 278 -23.14 21.71 -6.92
N TRP A 279 -22.51 20.71 -6.30
CA TRP A 279 -22.20 19.41 -6.89
C TRP A 279 -23.42 18.48 -7.02
N ASP A 280 -24.49 18.76 -6.28
CA ASP A 280 -25.77 18.04 -6.39
C ASP A 280 -26.53 18.41 -7.69
N THR A 281 -26.08 19.45 -8.40
CA THR A 281 -26.75 20.03 -9.57
C THR A 281 -25.91 20.06 -10.86
N ASP A 282 -24.58 19.91 -10.79
CA ASP A 282 -23.73 19.92 -12.00
C ASP A 282 -22.61 18.85 -11.96
N SER A 283 -22.83 17.74 -12.67
CA SER A 283 -21.84 16.66 -12.82
C SER A 283 -20.62 17.06 -13.66
N HIS A 284 -20.67 18.16 -14.42
CA HIS A 284 -19.55 18.64 -15.23
C HIS A 284 -18.40 19.22 -14.39
N LEU A 285 -18.68 19.66 -13.16
CA LEU A 285 -17.62 20.14 -12.25
C LEU A 285 -16.65 19.03 -11.85
N SER A 286 -17.08 17.76 -11.86
CA SER A 286 -16.22 16.61 -11.55
C SER A 286 -15.14 16.38 -12.60
N TRP A 287 -15.28 16.98 -13.78
CA TRP A 287 -14.36 16.81 -14.92
C TRP A 287 -13.36 17.95 -15.07
N ASN A 288 -13.55 19.06 -14.37
CA ASN A 288 -12.79 20.28 -14.59
C ASN A 288 -11.98 20.63 -13.33
N PRO A 289 -10.68 20.29 -13.31
CA PRO A 289 -9.77 20.87 -12.35
C PRO A 289 -9.78 22.39 -12.45
N THR A 290 -9.68 23.07 -11.31
CA THR A 290 -9.47 24.52 -11.29
C THR A 290 -8.03 24.82 -11.69
N ALA A 291 -7.75 26.05 -12.11
CA ALA A 291 -6.40 26.46 -12.51
C ALA A 291 -5.37 26.39 -11.35
N ASP A 292 -5.83 26.26 -10.10
CA ASP A 292 -4.98 26.20 -8.92
C ASP A 292 -4.77 24.76 -8.40
N GLU A 293 -5.47 23.76 -8.96
CA GLU A 293 -5.35 22.35 -8.54
C GLU A 293 -4.18 21.68 -9.26
N THR A 294 -3.16 21.29 -8.50
CA THR A 294 -1.95 20.60 -9.00
C THR A 294 -2.18 19.10 -9.22
N TYR A 295 -1.22 18.41 -9.84
CA TYR A 295 -1.20 16.95 -9.90
C TYR A 295 -1.32 16.34 -8.51
N GLU A 296 -0.49 16.83 -7.59
CA GLU A 296 -0.39 16.34 -6.23
C GLU A 296 -1.72 16.52 -5.49
N ASP A 297 -2.43 17.64 -5.70
CA ASP A 297 -3.75 17.87 -5.12
C ASP A 297 -4.80 16.89 -5.68
N LEU A 298 -4.85 16.72 -7.00
CA LEU A 298 -5.82 15.84 -7.66
C LEU A 298 -5.56 14.37 -7.35
N HIS A 299 -4.29 13.98 -7.30
CA HIS A 299 -3.87 12.63 -6.92
C HIS A 299 -4.18 12.36 -5.45
N ALA A 300 -3.85 13.27 -4.54
CA ALA A 300 -4.21 13.14 -3.13
C ALA A 300 -5.72 13.03 -2.91
N LEU A 301 -6.52 13.84 -3.62
CA LEU A 301 -7.98 13.78 -3.60
C LEU A 301 -8.51 12.42 -4.05
N TRP A 302 -8.01 11.90 -5.18
CA TRP A 302 -8.37 10.57 -5.67
C TRP A 302 -8.02 9.47 -4.68
N ARG A 303 -6.84 9.57 -4.06
CA ARG A 303 -6.38 8.58 -3.09
C ARG A 303 -7.16 8.56 -1.79
N GLU A 304 -7.52 9.73 -1.28
CA GLU A 304 -8.42 9.84 -0.14
C GLU A 304 -9.76 9.14 -0.43
N ALA A 305 -10.32 9.38 -1.62
CA ALA A 305 -11.56 8.73 -2.05
C ALA A 305 -11.43 7.21 -2.18
N VAL A 306 -10.32 6.70 -2.75
CA VAL A 306 -10.03 5.27 -2.82
C VAL A 306 -9.89 4.67 -1.42
N SER A 307 -9.19 5.33 -0.49
CA SER A 307 -9.06 4.87 0.90
C SER A 307 -10.43 4.75 1.58
N HIS A 308 -11.28 5.78 1.46
CA HIS A 308 -12.65 5.75 1.98
C HIS A 308 -13.47 4.62 1.35
N SER A 309 -13.38 4.43 0.03
CA SER A 309 -14.09 3.35 -0.66
C SER A 309 -13.75 1.97 -0.10
N ARG A 310 -12.45 1.69 0.14
CA ARG A 310 -11.97 0.42 0.69
C ARG A 310 -12.53 0.18 2.08
N ALA A 311 -12.54 1.22 2.92
CA ALA A 311 -13.15 1.14 4.25
C ALA A 311 -14.66 0.82 4.15
N MET A 312 -15.41 1.49 3.26
CA MET A 312 -16.85 1.25 3.10
C MET A 312 -17.16 -0.16 2.57
N VAL A 313 -16.34 -0.67 1.66
CA VAL A 313 -16.43 -2.05 1.15
C VAL A 313 -16.18 -3.04 2.28
N SER A 314 -15.10 -2.85 3.06
CA SER A 314 -14.78 -3.73 4.20
C SER A 314 -15.92 -3.76 5.22
N GLU A 315 -16.53 -2.61 5.54
CA GLU A 315 -17.70 -2.55 6.42
C GLU A 315 -18.91 -3.31 5.85
N ALA A 316 -19.20 -3.14 4.56
CA ALA A 316 -20.34 -3.79 3.92
C ALA A 316 -20.14 -5.31 3.84
N LEU A 317 -18.93 -5.77 3.52
CA LEU A 317 -18.59 -7.19 3.54
C LEU A 317 -18.78 -7.80 4.93
N ALA A 318 -18.40 -7.08 5.99
CA ALA A 318 -18.62 -7.52 7.37
C ALA A 318 -20.10 -7.52 7.80
N GLU A 319 -20.93 -6.61 7.27
CA GLU A 319 -22.37 -6.52 7.57
C GLU A 319 -23.17 -7.69 6.97
N GLY A 320 -22.91 -8.02 5.71
CA GLY A 320 -23.71 -9.03 5.01
C GLY A 320 -23.11 -9.52 3.69
N GLY A 321 -21.82 -9.33 3.47
CA GLY A 321 -21.14 -9.73 2.26
C GLY A 321 -21.61 -8.96 1.02
N MET A 322 -21.58 -9.66 -0.12
CA MET A 322 -21.81 -9.09 -1.45
C MET A 322 -23.27 -8.70 -1.74
N ASP A 323 -24.22 -9.19 -0.93
CA ASP A 323 -25.65 -8.95 -1.11
C ASP A 323 -26.18 -7.75 -0.32
N VAL A 324 -25.31 -7.04 0.44
CA VAL A 324 -25.69 -5.80 1.12
C VAL A 324 -26.23 -4.80 0.10
N LEU A 325 -27.43 -4.30 0.36
CA LEU A 325 -28.08 -3.29 -0.47
C LEU A 325 -27.57 -1.89 -0.11
N ALA A 326 -27.29 -1.10 -1.14
CA ALA A 326 -27.02 0.32 -1.01
C ALA A 326 -28.17 1.05 -0.29
N ARG A 327 -27.81 2.00 0.58
CA ARG A 327 -28.78 2.80 1.34
C ARG A 327 -29.62 3.71 0.45
N THR A 328 -29.10 4.13 -0.71
CA THR A 328 -29.83 4.91 -1.71
C THR A 328 -30.46 4.02 -2.78
N SER A 329 -31.77 4.16 -3.00
CA SER A 329 -32.48 3.48 -4.10
C SER A 329 -32.36 4.25 -5.42
N ARG A 330 -32.40 3.51 -6.54
CA ARG A 330 -32.56 4.11 -7.87
C ARG A 330 -33.96 4.72 -8.02
N GLN A 331 -34.18 5.49 -9.08
CA GLN A 331 -35.48 6.11 -9.40
C GLN A 331 -36.62 5.08 -9.51
N ASN A 332 -36.32 3.82 -9.83
CA ASN A 332 -37.28 2.73 -9.90
C ASN A 332 -37.56 2.04 -8.54
N GLY A 333 -37.04 2.58 -7.44
CA GLY A 333 -37.22 2.06 -6.08
C GLY A 333 -36.34 0.86 -5.71
N ARG A 334 -35.48 0.35 -6.61
CA ARG A 334 -34.56 -0.75 -6.31
C ARG A 334 -33.21 -0.22 -5.89
N SER A 335 -32.64 -0.75 -4.80
CA SER A 335 -31.26 -0.48 -4.41
C SER A 335 -30.30 -1.50 -5.04
N PRO A 336 -29.15 -1.06 -5.56
CA PRO A 336 -28.10 -1.97 -6.01
C PRO A 336 -27.47 -2.72 -4.83
N THR A 337 -26.93 -3.92 -5.07
CA THR A 337 -26.10 -4.64 -4.09
C THR A 337 -24.65 -4.15 -4.14
N LEU A 338 -23.85 -4.43 -3.11
CA LEU A 338 -22.40 -4.20 -3.14
C LEU A 338 -21.76 -4.84 -4.39
N ARG A 339 -22.20 -6.05 -4.75
CA ARG A 339 -21.76 -6.72 -5.99
C ARG A 339 -21.96 -5.87 -7.23
N GLU A 340 -23.14 -5.29 -7.39
CA GLU A 340 -23.44 -4.46 -8.56
C GLU A 340 -22.65 -3.15 -8.54
N VAL A 341 -22.47 -2.54 -7.37
CA VAL A 341 -21.64 -1.35 -7.20
C VAL A 341 -20.19 -1.63 -7.59
N LEU A 342 -19.59 -2.74 -7.14
CA LEU A 342 -18.22 -3.10 -7.50
C LEU A 342 -18.05 -3.34 -9.01
N VAL A 343 -18.98 -4.06 -9.63
CA VAL A 343 -18.96 -4.28 -11.09
C VAL A 343 -19.08 -2.96 -11.85
N HIS A 344 -19.96 -2.06 -11.41
CA HIS A 344 -20.10 -0.75 -12.03
C HIS A 344 -18.82 0.10 -11.86
N MET A 345 -18.18 0.07 -10.70
CA MET A 345 -16.91 0.79 -10.51
C MET A 345 -15.80 0.26 -11.42
N ILE A 346 -15.70 -1.07 -11.58
CA ILE A 346 -14.77 -1.68 -12.55
C ILE A 346 -15.07 -1.19 -13.97
N GLU A 347 -16.35 -1.14 -14.37
CA GLU A 347 -16.77 -0.61 -15.68
C GLU A 347 -16.37 0.86 -15.87
N GLU A 348 -16.60 1.71 -14.86
CA GLU A 348 -16.28 3.14 -14.92
C GLU A 348 -14.78 3.35 -15.11
N TYR A 349 -13.93 2.70 -14.29
CA TYR A 349 -12.49 2.80 -14.50
C TYR A 349 -12.05 2.22 -15.83
N ALA A 350 -12.51 1.02 -16.22
CA ALA A 350 -12.08 0.39 -17.47
C ALA A 350 -12.43 1.26 -18.69
N ARG A 351 -13.61 1.89 -18.69
CA ARG A 351 -14.01 2.85 -19.73
C ARG A 351 -13.09 4.07 -19.77
N HIS A 352 -12.71 4.58 -18.62
CA HIS A 352 -11.93 5.82 -18.50
C HIS A 352 -10.43 5.61 -18.69
N ASN A 353 -9.91 4.45 -18.31
CA ASN A 353 -8.52 4.07 -18.57
C ASN A 353 -8.24 3.98 -20.09
N GLY A 354 -9.19 3.52 -20.90
CA GLY A 354 -9.03 3.59 -22.36
C GLY A 354 -8.92 5.02 -22.92
N HIS A 355 -9.50 6.02 -22.24
CA HIS A 355 -9.25 7.42 -22.59
C HIS A 355 -7.87 7.88 -22.10
N ALA A 356 -7.49 7.48 -20.88
CA ALA A 356 -6.19 7.79 -20.30
C ALA A 356 -5.04 7.24 -21.16
N ASP A 357 -5.20 6.05 -21.73
CA ASP A 357 -4.22 5.43 -22.64
C ASP A 357 -3.94 6.32 -23.86
N LEU A 358 -4.99 6.74 -24.57
CA LEU A 358 -4.85 7.58 -25.76
C LEU A 358 -4.27 8.96 -25.42
N ILE A 359 -4.68 9.56 -24.29
CA ILE A 359 -4.15 10.85 -23.86
C ILE A 359 -2.68 10.71 -23.49
N ARG A 360 -2.32 9.70 -22.71
CA ARG A 360 -0.94 9.47 -22.29
C ARG A 360 -0.02 9.21 -23.49
N GLU A 361 -0.45 8.35 -24.43
CA GLU A 361 0.29 8.11 -25.66
C GLU A 361 0.52 9.41 -26.47
N SER A 362 -0.45 10.32 -26.49
CA SER A 362 -0.29 11.61 -27.17
C SER A 362 0.71 12.57 -26.50
N VAL A 363 0.97 12.40 -25.20
CA VAL A 363 1.87 13.24 -24.42
C VAL A 363 3.33 12.80 -24.56
N ASP A 364 3.61 11.51 -24.33
CA ASP A 364 4.98 10.99 -24.27
C ASP A 364 5.19 9.65 -24.99
N GLY A 365 4.16 9.13 -25.67
CA GLY A 365 4.22 7.87 -26.40
C GLY A 365 4.11 6.62 -25.51
N GLN A 366 3.85 6.74 -24.20
CA GLN A 366 3.63 5.58 -23.34
C GLN A 366 2.27 4.93 -23.67
N THR A 367 2.33 3.78 -24.34
CA THR A 367 1.15 3.02 -24.78
C THR A 367 0.43 2.32 -23.61
N GLY A 368 -0.88 2.13 -23.74
CA GLY A 368 -1.71 1.29 -22.86
C GLY A 368 -2.10 -0.05 -23.49
N GLU A 369 -3.26 -0.60 -23.10
CA GLU A 369 -3.80 -1.88 -23.60
C GLU A 369 -4.70 -1.74 -24.84
#